data_AF-X1UWJ7-F1
#
_entry.id   AF-X1UWJ7-F1
#
_cell.length_a   1.000
_cell.length_b   1.000
_cell.length_c   1.000
_cell.angle_alpha   90.00
_cell.angle_beta   90.00
_cell.angle_gamma   90.00
#
_symmetry.space_group_name_H-M   'P 1'
#
loop_
_entity.id
_entity.type
_entity.pdbx_description
1 polymer ?
#
loop_
_entity_poly.entity_id
_entity_poly.type
_entity_poly.pdbx_seq_one_letter_code
_entity_poly.pdbx_strand_id
1 'polypeptide(L)'
;MATTLSVIKADVGGYVGHSESHPDVLAKAGECLAKAKAEGLLVDYHVTKCGDDLQLIMTHQQGEDSERIHKLAWNTFVDCTQVAKSLKLHGAGQDLLSDAFTGTVKGLGPGVAEMEFDNARQQASDIADFLRRHGPFEPHRLPLEEMEYTTMPQVAKKLEGRFIDLD
;
A
#
# COMPACT_ATOMS: atom_id res chain seq x y z
N MET A 1 3.79 -8.72 -5.90
CA MET A 1 2.70 -9.10 -4.98
C MET A 1 1.64 -8.03 -5.10
N ALA A 2 0.37 -8.39 -5.25
CA ALA A 2 -0.70 -7.39 -5.32
C ALA A 2 -0.69 -6.52 -4.06
N THR A 3 -1.01 -5.24 -4.21
CA THR A 3 -1.07 -4.29 -3.10
C THR A 3 -2.52 -3.86 -2.91
N THR A 4 -3.02 -3.97 -1.69
CA THR A 4 -4.36 -3.52 -1.32
C THR A 4 -4.24 -2.18 -0.59
N LEU A 5 -5.06 -1.21 -0.99
CA LEU A 5 -5.30 0.01 -0.23
C LEU A 5 -6.64 -0.13 0.47
N SER A 6 -6.63 -0.03 1.80
CA SER A 6 -7.84 -0.07 2.62
C SER A 6 -7.97 1.20 3.43
N VAL A 7 -9.10 1.88 3.26
CA VAL A 7 -9.50 3.04 4.06
C VAL A 7 -10.69 2.62 4.92
N ILE A 8 -10.45 2.53 6.22
CA ILE A 8 -11.48 2.16 7.20
C ILE A 8 -11.65 3.32 8.17
N LYS A 9 -12.90 3.78 8.36
CA LYS A 9 -13.23 4.95 9.16
C LYS A 9 -14.32 4.67 10.18
N ALA A 10 -14.29 5.39 11.30
CA ALA A 10 -15.36 5.39 12.29
C ALA A 10 -15.33 6.66 13.15
N ASP A 11 -16.50 7.14 13.56
CA ASP A 11 -16.63 8.07 14.69
C ASP A 11 -16.53 7.30 16.01
N VAL A 12 -15.45 7.55 16.73
CA VAL A 12 -15.15 6.95 18.04
C VAL A 12 -15.31 7.94 19.19
N GLY A 13 -15.67 9.20 18.91
CA GLY A 13 -15.91 10.25 19.88
C GLY A 13 -15.42 11.63 19.42
N GLY A 14 -16.32 12.60 19.44
CA GLY A 14 -16.09 13.98 19.03
C GLY A 14 -15.55 14.91 20.12
N TYR A 15 -14.62 15.76 19.72
CA TYR A 15 -14.01 16.84 20.49
C TYR A 15 -14.78 18.14 20.24
N VAL A 16 -15.57 18.54 21.24
CA VAL A 16 -16.59 19.61 21.17
C VAL A 16 -17.71 19.25 20.18
N GLY A 17 -18.62 18.36 20.64
CA GLY A 17 -19.70 17.84 19.80
C GLY A 17 -19.14 17.06 18.61
N HIS A 18 -19.82 17.14 17.47
CA HIS A 18 -19.43 16.48 16.21
C HIS A 18 -18.52 17.31 15.31
N SER A 19 -17.61 18.09 15.92
CA SER A 19 -16.82 19.08 15.19
C SER A 19 -15.44 18.57 14.77
N GLU A 20 -14.83 17.70 15.59
CA GLU A 20 -13.43 17.35 15.46
C GLU A 20 -13.08 16.05 16.21
N SER A 21 -12.02 15.31 15.86
CA SER A 21 -11.46 14.24 16.71
C SER A 21 -10.27 14.74 17.55
N HIS A 22 -10.19 14.30 18.81
CA HIS A 22 -9.14 14.69 19.76
C HIS A 22 -7.74 14.15 19.35
N PRO A 23 -6.64 14.90 19.50
CA PRO A 23 -5.30 14.45 19.12
C PRO A 23 -4.86 13.13 19.76
N ASP A 24 -5.20 12.88 21.03
CA ASP A 24 -4.86 11.63 21.72
C ASP A 24 -5.53 10.39 21.10
N VAL A 25 -6.70 10.56 20.48
CA VAL A 25 -7.36 9.49 19.71
C VAL A 25 -6.53 9.15 18.47
N LEU A 26 -6.04 10.16 17.75
CA LEU A 26 -5.16 9.95 16.59
C LEU A 26 -3.82 9.33 17.00
N ALA A 27 -3.25 9.78 18.12
CA ALA A 27 -2.02 9.22 18.67
C ALA A 27 -2.20 7.73 18.99
N LYS A 28 -3.31 7.37 19.66
CA LYS A 28 -3.61 5.98 19.99
C LYS A 28 -3.77 5.10 18.75
N ALA A 29 -4.50 5.58 17.74
CA ALA A 29 -4.61 4.87 16.47
C ALA A 29 -3.25 4.72 15.77
N GLY A 30 -2.43 5.77 15.81
CA GLY A 30 -1.07 5.77 15.30
C GLY A 30 -0.18 4.70 15.96
N GLU A 31 -0.26 4.54 17.28
CA GLU A 31 0.45 3.47 18.02
C GLU A 31 0.01 2.07 17.56
N CYS A 32 -1.30 1.84 17.43
CA CYS A 32 -1.83 0.53 17.02
C CYS A 32 -1.39 0.16 15.60
N LEU A 33 -1.44 1.10 14.65
CA LEU A 33 -0.99 0.83 13.28
C LEU A 33 0.54 0.77 13.16
N ALA A 34 1.30 1.52 13.97
CA ALA A 34 2.75 1.40 14.06
C ALA A 34 3.17 -0.02 14.43
N LYS A 35 2.48 -0.60 15.42
CA LYS A 35 2.71 -1.98 15.85
C LYS A 35 2.39 -2.98 14.73
N ALA A 36 1.26 -2.82 14.06
CA ALA A 36 0.88 -3.69 12.94
C ALA A 36 1.88 -3.63 11.76
N LYS A 37 2.45 -2.44 11.49
CA LYS A 37 3.54 -2.27 10.52
C LYS A 37 4.82 -2.98 10.98
N ALA A 38 5.23 -2.83 12.23
CA ALA A 38 6.41 -3.50 12.77
C ALA A 38 6.29 -5.04 12.76
N GLU A 39 5.08 -5.56 12.92
CA GLU A 39 4.76 -7.00 12.82
C GLU A 39 4.64 -7.50 11.37
N GLY A 40 4.76 -6.61 10.38
CA GLY A 40 4.68 -6.95 8.95
C GLY A 40 3.27 -7.24 8.44
N LEU A 41 2.23 -6.92 9.20
CA LEU A 41 0.84 -7.03 8.71
C LEU A 41 0.53 -5.93 7.68
N LEU A 42 1.05 -4.72 7.91
CA LEU A 42 0.93 -3.58 7.01
C LEU A 42 2.26 -3.31 6.29
N VAL A 43 2.16 -2.87 5.03
CA VAL A 43 3.29 -2.29 4.29
C VAL A 43 3.53 -0.87 4.79
N ASP A 44 2.47 -0.06 4.81
CA ASP A 44 2.49 1.30 5.36
C ASP A 44 1.10 1.77 5.80
N TYR A 45 1.03 2.90 6.51
CA TYR A 45 -0.23 3.47 6.96
C TYR A 45 -0.18 5.00 7.13
N HIS A 46 -1.35 5.61 7.17
CA HIS A 46 -1.56 6.99 7.58
C HIS A 46 -2.83 7.10 8.43
N VAL A 47 -2.73 7.83 9.55
CA VAL A 47 -3.87 8.12 10.43
C VAL A 47 -4.20 9.60 10.30
N THR A 48 -5.46 9.90 10.04
CA THR A 48 -5.96 11.27 9.94
C THR A 48 -7.43 11.35 10.38
N LYS A 49 -8.06 12.52 10.23
CA LYS A 49 -9.47 12.74 10.55
C LYS A 49 -10.14 13.67 9.54
N CYS A 50 -11.46 13.61 9.48
CA CYS A 50 -12.30 14.61 8.84
C CYS A 50 -13.49 14.90 9.75
N GLY A 51 -13.51 16.05 10.41
CA GLY A 51 -14.45 16.26 11.51
C GLY A 51 -14.12 15.33 12.69
N ASP A 52 -15.14 14.68 13.25
CA ASP A 52 -15.04 13.68 14.33
C ASP A 52 -14.69 12.27 13.83
N ASP A 53 -14.77 12.02 12.52
CA ASP A 53 -14.41 10.73 11.93
C ASP A 53 -12.90 10.48 11.91
N LEU A 54 -12.48 9.42 12.60
CA LEU A 54 -11.12 8.88 12.54
C LEU A 54 -10.94 8.04 11.27
N GLN A 55 -9.85 8.29 10.55
CA GLN A 55 -9.51 7.64 9.27
C GLN A 55 -8.25 6.79 9.42
N LEU A 56 -8.36 5.50 9.12
CA LEU A 56 -7.24 4.56 9.05
C LEU A 56 -6.97 4.23 7.57
N ILE A 57 -5.92 4.80 7.00
CA ILE A 57 -5.50 4.54 5.62
C ILE A 57 -4.35 3.55 5.69
N MET A 58 -4.52 2.37 5.09
CA MET A 58 -3.58 1.25 5.23
C MET A 58 -3.23 0.68 3.86
N THR A 59 -1.96 0.33 3.67
CA THR A 59 -1.52 -0.48 2.52
C THR A 59 -1.01 -1.82 3.01
N HIS A 60 -1.41 -2.91 2.37
CA HIS A 60 -1.06 -4.27 2.76
C HIS A 60 -1.13 -5.23 1.56
N GLN A 61 -0.86 -6.51 1.81
CA GLN A 61 -0.84 -7.59 0.80
C GLN A 61 -1.77 -8.73 1.23
N GLN A 62 -2.97 -8.38 1.70
CA GLN A 62 -3.91 -9.35 2.30
C GLN A 62 -5.21 -9.50 1.49
N GLY A 63 -5.37 -8.78 0.39
CA GLY A 63 -6.61 -8.73 -0.38
C GLY A 63 -7.68 -7.83 0.26
N GLU A 64 -8.72 -7.53 -0.52
CA GLU A 64 -9.96 -6.89 -0.06
C GLU A 64 -10.72 -7.80 0.93
N ASP A 65 -11.52 -7.22 1.82
CA ASP A 65 -12.32 -7.94 2.82
C ASP A 65 -11.49 -8.86 3.74
N SER A 66 -10.22 -8.54 3.93
CA SER A 66 -9.34 -9.30 4.81
C SER A 66 -9.78 -9.20 6.27
N GLU A 67 -10.18 -10.33 6.85
CA GLU A 67 -10.55 -10.41 8.28
C GLU A 67 -9.46 -9.86 9.19
N ARG A 68 -8.18 -10.09 8.87
CA ARG A 68 -7.05 -9.62 9.68
C ARG A 68 -6.97 -8.09 9.71
N ILE A 69 -7.21 -7.44 8.58
CA ILE A 69 -7.19 -5.98 8.44
C ILE A 69 -8.43 -5.37 9.09
N HIS A 70 -9.60 -5.95 8.86
CA HIS A 70 -10.85 -5.51 9.47
C HIS A 70 -10.79 -5.65 11.00
N LYS A 71 -10.21 -6.73 11.52
CA LYS A 71 -10.00 -6.95 12.95
C LYS A 71 -8.99 -5.95 13.55
N LEU A 72 -7.92 -5.65 12.83
CA LEU A 72 -6.97 -4.60 13.23
C LEU A 72 -7.67 -3.25 13.37
N ALA A 73 -8.45 -2.84 12.36
CA ALA A 73 -9.20 -1.60 12.40
C ALA A 73 -10.21 -1.57 13.55
N TRP A 74 -11.00 -2.65 13.70
CA TRP A 74 -11.96 -2.80 14.80
C TRP A 74 -11.31 -2.64 16.18
N ASN A 75 -10.25 -3.40 16.45
CA ASN A 75 -9.54 -3.32 17.72
C ASN A 75 -8.95 -1.92 17.95
N THR A 76 -8.46 -1.28 16.90
CA THR A 76 -7.95 0.10 16.96
C THR A 76 -9.06 1.07 17.36
N PHE A 77 -10.25 0.95 16.77
CA PHE A 77 -11.40 1.78 17.15
C PHE A 77 -11.85 1.53 18.59
N VAL A 78 -11.92 0.27 19.03
CA VAL A 78 -12.25 -0.08 20.42
C VAL A 78 -11.26 0.56 21.41
N ASP A 79 -9.96 0.49 21.13
CA ASP A 79 -8.93 1.13 21.95
C ASP A 79 -9.06 2.65 21.94
N CYS A 80 -9.33 3.25 20.78
CA CYS A 80 -9.58 4.68 20.65
C CYS A 80 -10.83 5.12 21.41
N THR A 81 -11.88 4.30 21.44
CA THR A 81 -13.08 4.55 22.24
C THR A 81 -12.78 4.54 23.74
N GLN A 82 -11.82 3.74 24.22
CA GLN A 82 -11.40 3.81 25.63
C GLN A 82 -10.76 5.16 25.96
N VAL A 83 -9.95 5.70 25.05
CA VAL A 83 -9.38 7.07 25.17
C VAL A 83 -10.50 8.11 25.13
N ALA A 84 -11.43 7.99 24.19
CA ALA A 84 -12.58 8.90 24.11
C ALA A 84 -13.43 8.89 25.39
N LYS A 85 -13.65 7.71 25.98
CA LYS A 85 -14.37 7.56 27.27
C LYS A 85 -13.63 8.19 28.44
N SER A 86 -12.31 8.00 28.52
CA SER A 86 -11.50 8.58 29.62
C SER A 86 -11.49 10.11 29.57
N LEU A 87 -11.46 10.67 28.36
CA LEU A 87 -11.51 12.11 28.11
C LEU A 87 -12.95 12.68 28.11
N LYS A 88 -13.97 11.82 28.24
CA LYS A 88 -15.40 12.18 28.19
C LYS A 88 -15.79 12.93 26.91
N LEU A 89 -15.28 12.47 25.77
CA LEU A 89 -15.63 13.01 24.46
C LEU A 89 -17.11 12.76 24.13
N HIS A 90 -17.67 13.60 23.28
CA HIS A 90 -19.06 13.51 22.85
C HIS A 90 -19.25 12.26 21.98
N GLY A 91 -20.31 11.47 22.21
CA GLY A 91 -20.57 10.29 21.39
C GLY A 91 -19.46 9.23 21.43
N ALA A 92 -18.79 9.01 22.57
CA ALA A 92 -17.69 8.05 22.64
C ALA A 92 -18.13 6.62 22.21
N GLY A 93 -17.58 6.15 21.08
CA GLY A 93 -17.93 4.88 20.45
C GLY A 93 -19.18 4.91 19.57
N GLN A 94 -19.54 6.07 19.00
CA GLN A 94 -20.78 6.28 18.23
C GLN A 94 -21.00 5.25 17.12
N ASP A 95 -19.96 4.97 16.32
CA ASP A 95 -20.05 4.06 15.18
C ASP A 95 -19.75 2.59 15.56
N LEU A 96 -19.58 2.25 16.83
CA LEU A 96 -19.41 0.85 17.26
C LEU A 96 -20.77 0.27 17.66
N LEU A 97 -21.55 -0.12 16.65
CA LEU A 97 -22.96 -0.56 16.82
C LEU A 97 -23.11 -1.99 17.34
N SER A 98 -22.00 -2.72 17.50
CA SER A 98 -21.96 -4.10 17.98
C SER A 98 -20.89 -4.24 19.06
N ASP A 99 -21.15 -5.09 20.06
CA ASP A 99 -20.19 -5.42 21.11
C ASP A 99 -19.13 -6.43 20.64
N ALA A 100 -19.35 -7.11 19.50
CA ALA A 100 -18.48 -8.18 19.01
C ALA A 100 -18.18 -8.03 17.52
N PHE A 101 -16.92 -8.32 17.17
CA PHE A 101 -16.45 -8.40 15.79
C PHE A 101 -16.84 -9.74 15.16
N THR A 102 -17.44 -9.69 13.96
CA THR A 102 -17.98 -10.87 13.25
C THR A 102 -17.25 -11.13 11.93
N GLY A 103 -15.93 -10.96 11.90
CA GLY A 103 -15.08 -11.24 10.73
C GLY A 103 -14.94 -10.06 9.76
N THR A 104 -15.88 -9.11 9.76
CA THR A 104 -15.80 -7.87 8.97
C THR A 104 -16.37 -6.70 9.76
N VAL A 105 -15.92 -5.48 9.47
CA VAL A 105 -16.51 -4.25 10.04
C VAL A 105 -17.73 -3.77 9.26
N LYS A 106 -17.96 -4.28 8.04
CA LYS A 106 -19.13 -3.94 7.21
C LYS A 106 -20.41 -4.33 7.98
N GLY A 107 -21.28 -3.35 8.21
CA GLY A 107 -22.52 -3.54 8.97
C GLY A 107 -22.38 -3.47 10.49
N LEU A 108 -21.17 -3.27 11.02
CA LEU A 108 -20.93 -3.03 12.46
C LEU A 108 -20.82 -1.54 12.80
N GLY A 109 -20.94 -0.68 11.79
CA GLY A 109 -20.92 0.77 11.87
C GLY A 109 -19.74 1.44 11.12
N PRO A 110 -18.48 0.96 11.22
CA PRO A 110 -17.37 1.55 10.46
C PRO A 110 -17.58 1.51 8.94
N GLY A 111 -17.18 2.60 8.27
CA GLY A 111 -17.16 2.71 6.81
C GLY A 111 -15.89 2.09 6.23
N VAL A 112 -16.02 1.46 5.05
CA VAL A 112 -14.92 0.75 4.39
C VAL A 112 -14.89 1.10 2.90
N ALA A 113 -13.70 1.44 2.40
CA ALA A 113 -13.40 1.52 0.99
C ALA A 113 -12.04 0.85 0.73
N GLU A 114 -12.02 -0.17 -0.12
CA GLU A 114 -10.83 -0.96 -0.40
C GLU A 114 -10.68 -1.20 -1.89
N MET A 115 -9.43 -1.35 -2.34
CA MET A 115 -9.14 -1.81 -3.69
C MET A 115 -7.80 -2.54 -3.74
N GLU A 116 -7.75 -3.66 -4.46
CA GLU A 116 -6.51 -4.38 -4.77
C GLU A 116 -5.97 -4.01 -6.16
N PHE A 117 -4.70 -3.63 -6.21
CA PHE A 117 -4.00 -3.32 -7.45
C PHE A 117 -3.09 -4.47 -7.86
N ASP A 118 -3.14 -4.83 -9.14
CA ASP A 118 -2.10 -5.65 -9.73
C ASP A 118 -0.79 -4.88 -9.89
N ASN A 119 0.32 -5.61 -9.88
CA ASN A 119 1.64 -5.02 -10.14
C ASN A 119 2.00 -5.11 -11.63
N ALA A 120 1.04 -5.16 -12.55
CA ALA A 120 1.32 -5.45 -13.96
C ALA A 120 2.30 -4.43 -14.56
N ARG A 121 2.17 -3.14 -14.20
CA ARG A 121 3.10 -2.09 -14.64
C ARG A 121 4.53 -2.29 -14.10
N GLN A 122 4.66 -2.69 -12.83
CA GLN A 122 5.97 -2.97 -12.25
C GLN A 122 6.59 -4.20 -12.91
N GLN A 123 5.82 -5.29 -13.05
CA GLN A 123 6.27 -6.51 -13.72
C GLN A 123 6.72 -6.24 -15.16
N ALA A 124 5.96 -5.46 -15.91
CA ALA A 124 6.34 -5.07 -17.27
C ALA A 124 7.65 -4.27 -17.30
N SER A 125 7.88 -3.41 -16.31
CA SER A 125 9.12 -2.63 -16.20
C SER A 125 10.32 -3.53 -15.86
N ASP A 126 10.16 -4.44 -14.91
CA ASP A 126 11.20 -5.40 -14.51
C ASP A 126 11.60 -6.32 -15.68
N ILE A 127 10.61 -6.83 -16.42
CA ILE A 127 10.83 -7.65 -17.62
C ILE A 127 11.52 -6.84 -18.71
N ALA A 128 11.10 -5.59 -18.95
CA ALA A 128 11.72 -4.74 -19.95
C ALA A 128 13.20 -4.46 -19.64
N ASP A 129 13.54 -4.22 -18.37
CA ASP A 129 14.92 -4.02 -17.96
C ASP A 129 15.76 -5.30 -18.07
N PHE A 130 15.18 -6.46 -17.72
CA PHE A 130 15.81 -7.75 -17.93
C PHE A 130 16.13 -7.99 -19.43
N LEU A 131 15.15 -7.75 -20.31
CA LEU A 131 15.33 -7.91 -21.76
C LEU A 131 16.39 -6.95 -22.32
N ARG A 132 16.42 -5.68 -21.88
CA ARG A 132 17.44 -4.72 -22.31
C ARG A 132 18.85 -5.10 -21.88
N ARG A 133 19.00 -5.69 -20.68
CA ARG A 133 20.30 -6.16 -20.16
C ARG A 133 20.84 -7.37 -20.90
N HIS A 134 19.99 -8.15 -21.57
CA HIS A 134 20.42 -9.29 -22.35
C HIS A 134 21.25 -8.89 -23.59
N GLY A 135 21.16 -7.62 -24.01
CA GLY A 135 21.77 -7.15 -25.25
C GLY A 135 21.03 -7.70 -26.48
N PRO A 136 21.52 -7.42 -27.69
CA PRO A 136 20.90 -7.89 -28.92
C PRO A 136 21.05 -9.41 -29.08
N PHE A 137 19.96 -10.17 -28.90
CA PHE A 137 19.81 -11.58 -29.32
C PHE A 137 19.28 -11.70 -30.77
N GLU A 138 19.14 -12.88 -31.35
CA GLU A 138 18.73 -13.06 -32.75
C GLU A 138 17.21 -13.32 -32.83
N PRO A 139 16.38 -12.28 -32.69
CA PRO A 139 15.58 -11.84 -33.84
C PRO A 139 15.59 -10.32 -34.12
N HIS A 140 16.02 -9.48 -33.17
CA HIS A 140 16.22 -8.03 -33.36
C HIS A 140 17.60 -7.63 -33.89
N ARG A 141 18.52 -8.60 -34.03
CA ARG A 141 19.75 -8.45 -34.81
C ARG A 141 19.66 -9.46 -35.96
N LEU A 142 20.06 -9.02 -37.16
CA LEU A 142 20.21 -9.91 -38.32
C LEU A 142 21.18 -11.06 -38.00
N PRO A 143 20.98 -12.26 -38.57
CA PRO A 143 22.00 -13.31 -38.53
C PRO A 143 23.37 -12.74 -38.93
N LEU A 144 24.47 -13.23 -38.33
CA LEU A 144 25.82 -12.73 -38.64
C LEU A 144 26.11 -12.73 -40.15
N GLU A 145 25.60 -13.75 -40.85
CA GLU A 145 25.70 -13.93 -42.30
C GLU A 145 25.00 -12.80 -43.08
N GLU A 146 23.89 -12.28 -42.56
CA GLU A 146 23.15 -11.16 -43.15
C GLU A 146 23.71 -9.81 -42.69
N MET A 147 24.36 -9.75 -41.52
CA MET A 147 25.01 -8.54 -41.01
C MET A 147 26.17 -8.08 -41.88
N GLU A 148 26.80 -8.98 -42.64
CA GLU A 148 27.88 -8.69 -43.59
C GLU A 148 27.45 -7.68 -44.67
N TYR A 149 26.15 -7.67 -45.00
CA TYR A 149 25.56 -6.76 -45.99
C TYR A 149 25.01 -5.45 -45.40
N THR A 150 25.19 -5.24 -44.10
CA THR A 150 24.76 -4.01 -43.42
C THR A 150 25.90 -2.98 -43.33
N THR A 151 25.68 -1.85 -42.66
CA THR A 151 26.73 -0.88 -42.35
C THR A 151 27.68 -1.33 -41.22
N MET A 152 27.45 -2.50 -40.61
CA MET A 152 28.30 -3.04 -39.53
C MET A 152 29.79 -3.14 -39.88
N PRO A 153 30.22 -3.60 -41.07
CA PRO A 153 31.64 -3.63 -41.44
C PRO A 153 32.27 -2.24 -41.47
N GLN A 154 31.52 -1.22 -41.93
CA GLN A 154 32.00 0.16 -41.97
C GLN A 154 32.14 0.75 -40.57
N VAL A 155 31.20 0.44 -39.67
CA VAL A 155 31.23 0.86 -38.27
C VAL A 155 32.36 0.17 -37.50
N ALA A 156 32.55 -1.14 -37.69
CA ALA A 156 33.64 -1.90 -37.09
C ALA A 156 35.01 -1.33 -37.49
N LYS A 157 35.24 -1.08 -38.78
CA LYS A 157 36.47 -0.45 -39.29
C LYS A 157 36.70 0.95 -38.70
N LYS A 158 35.64 1.74 -38.50
CA LYS A 158 35.73 3.07 -37.88
C LYS A 158 36.08 3.02 -36.40
N LEU A 159 35.67 1.96 -35.70
CA LEU A 159 35.85 1.80 -34.25
C LEU A 159 37.05 0.92 -33.87
N GLU A 160 37.75 0.33 -34.84
CA GLU A 160 38.87 -0.61 -34.65
C GLU A 160 39.93 -0.10 -33.66
N GLY A 161 40.31 1.18 -33.74
CA GLY A 161 41.28 1.79 -32.82
C GLY A 161 40.80 1.96 -31.37
N ARG A 162 39.55 1.58 -31.05
CA ARG A 162 38.99 1.58 -29.69
C ARG A 162 38.88 0.18 -29.09
N PHE A 163 39.19 -0.87 -29.87
CA PHE A 163 39.18 -2.24 -29.37
C PHE A 163 40.43 -2.48 -28.52
N ILE A 164 40.24 -3.30 -27.49
CA ILE A 164 41.29 -3.76 -26.58
C ILE A 164 41.28 -5.29 -26.63
N ASP A 165 42.46 -5.89 -26.54
CA ASP A 165 42.56 -7.33 -26.41
C ASP A 165 41.84 -7.77 -25.13
N LEU A 166 41.07 -8.85 -25.23
CA LEU A 166 40.45 -9.49 -24.08
C LEU A 166 41.48 -10.47 -23.50
N ASP A 167 41.87 -10.25 -22.24
CA ASP A 167 42.66 -11.20 -21.44
C ASP A 167 41.86 -12.49 -21.14
#